data_AF-A0A963AR67-F1
#
_entry.id   AF-A0A963AR67-F1
#
_cell.length_a   1.000
_cell.length_b   1.000
_cell.length_c   1.000
_cell.angle_alpha   90.00
_cell.angle_beta   90.00
_cell.angle_gamma   90.00
#
_symmetry.space_group_name_H-M   'P 1'
#
loop_
_entity.id
_entity.type
_entity.pdbx_description
1 polymer ?
#
loop_
_entity_poly.entity_id
_entity_poly.type
_entity_poly.pdbx_seq_one_letter_code
_entity_poly.pdbx_strand_id
1 'polypeptide(L)'
;LHPLVKQAALSFDTKQRVITNLEVVSNEIPIGRYEFAIYQWRFHGIREDLVLKPIASNAMVTDHLGRLLESAADCPGPMPDVLGASVWDDLDAQHYSLWNDARSRHRQKTQELAEYRRESLSTSHRARIALLEEQLSQATNEKIQKMRRSQIAAAEADYARRIQELDIALERADIVAGPVAYGVMHVSGGSANAD
;
A
#
# COMPACT_ATOMS: atom_id res chain seq x y z
N LEU A 1 -30.06 8.51 4.95
CA LEU A 1 -29.04 8.39 3.87
C LEU A 1 -29.64 8.90 2.56
N HIS A 2 -28.92 9.74 1.81
CA HIS A 2 -29.41 10.30 0.55
C HIS A 2 -29.51 9.21 -0.55
N PRO A 3 -30.57 9.17 -1.39
CA PRO A 3 -30.74 8.15 -2.43
C PRO A 3 -29.54 8.00 -3.39
N LEU A 4 -28.91 9.12 -3.76
CA LEU A 4 -27.67 9.11 -4.58
C LEU A 4 -26.48 8.48 -3.85
N VAL A 5 -26.36 8.69 -2.54
CA VAL A 5 -25.29 8.07 -1.73
C VAL A 5 -25.53 6.56 -1.62
N LYS A 6 -26.79 6.13 -1.52
CA LYS A 6 -27.17 4.70 -1.52
C LYS A 6 -26.93 4.05 -2.88
N GLN A 7 -27.26 4.73 -3.97
CA GLN A 7 -26.98 4.29 -5.35
C GLN A 7 -25.48 4.22 -5.64
N ALA A 8 -24.70 5.23 -5.25
CA ALA A 8 -23.24 5.20 -5.38
C ALA A 8 -22.62 4.08 -4.53
N ALA A 9 -23.09 3.90 -3.29
CA ALA A 9 -22.66 2.78 -2.46
C ALA A 9 -22.96 1.43 -3.13
N LEU A 10 -24.14 1.25 -3.73
CA LEU A 10 -24.50 0.02 -4.46
C LEU A 10 -23.69 -0.18 -5.75
N SER A 11 -23.29 0.89 -6.45
CA SER A 11 -22.45 0.79 -7.64
C SER A 11 -20.97 0.58 -7.32
N PHE A 12 -20.50 1.00 -6.14
CA PHE A 12 -19.18 0.64 -5.60
C PHE A 12 -19.21 -0.73 -4.88
N ASP A 13 -20.39 -1.22 -4.51
CA ASP A 13 -20.66 -2.56 -3.98
C ASP A 13 -20.85 -3.60 -5.10
N THR A 14 -20.31 -3.36 -6.30
CA THR A 14 -19.95 -4.43 -7.25
C THR A 14 -18.78 -5.24 -6.69
N LYS A 15 -19.01 -5.86 -5.53
CA LYS A 15 -18.31 -7.03 -5.01
C LYS A 15 -18.63 -8.25 -5.87
N GLN A 16 -18.50 -8.16 -7.19
CA GLN A 16 -18.34 -9.38 -7.95
C GLN A 16 -16.94 -9.85 -7.65
N ARG A 17 -16.80 -10.61 -6.55
CA ARG A 17 -15.60 -11.38 -6.24
C ARG A 17 -15.27 -12.13 -7.52
N VAL A 18 -14.19 -11.74 -8.19
CA VAL A 18 -13.73 -12.48 -9.36
C VAL A 18 -13.25 -13.81 -8.79
N ILE A 19 -14.01 -14.87 -9.07
CA ILE A 19 -13.69 -16.22 -8.60
C ILE A 19 -13.11 -16.98 -9.79
N THR A 20 -11.88 -17.48 -9.65
CA THR A 20 -11.19 -18.23 -10.69
C THR A 20 -10.97 -19.69 -10.28
N ASN A 21 -11.00 -20.59 -11.26
CA ASN A 21 -10.65 -21.99 -11.09
C ASN A 21 -9.40 -22.28 -11.91
N LEU A 22 -8.29 -22.58 -11.25
CA LEU A 22 -6.99 -22.69 -11.88
C LEU A 22 -6.39 -24.07 -11.66
N GLU A 23 -5.64 -24.56 -12.62
CA GLU A 23 -4.80 -25.75 -12.51
C GLU A 23 -3.34 -25.41 -12.82
N VAL A 24 -2.44 -26.05 -12.09
CA VAL A 24 -0.99 -25.86 -12.27
C VAL A 24 -0.25 -27.17 -12.06
N VAL A 25 0.76 -27.40 -12.89
CA VAL A 25 1.70 -28.50 -12.71
C VAL A 25 2.89 -27.98 -11.91
N SER A 26 3.10 -28.51 -10.71
CA SER A 26 4.22 -28.09 -9.86
C SER A 26 4.73 -29.23 -9.00
N ASN A 27 6.05 -29.27 -8.83
CA ASN A 27 6.74 -30.15 -7.89
C ASN A 27 7.23 -29.40 -6.64
N GLU A 28 6.99 -28.08 -6.55
CA GLU A 28 7.43 -27.23 -5.42
C GLU A 28 6.48 -27.31 -4.22
N ILE A 29 5.22 -27.65 -4.46
CA ILE A 29 4.17 -27.73 -3.44
C ILE A 29 3.41 -29.07 -3.55
N PRO A 30 2.86 -29.59 -2.44
CA PRO A 30 2.15 -30.87 -2.47
C PRO A 30 0.95 -30.83 -3.42
N ILE A 31 0.75 -31.94 -4.12
CA ILE A 31 -0.44 -32.18 -4.96
C ILE A 31 -1.69 -32.00 -4.09
N GLY A 32 -2.66 -31.25 -4.59
CA GLY A 32 -3.85 -30.96 -3.81
C GLY A 32 -4.66 -29.80 -4.37
N ARG A 33 -5.64 -29.39 -3.58
CA ARG A 33 -6.53 -28.27 -3.87
C ARG A 33 -6.32 -27.20 -2.81
N TYR A 34 -6.14 -25.96 -3.24
CA TYR A 34 -5.86 -24.84 -2.37
C TYR A 34 -6.69 -23.63 -2.74
N GLU A 35 -7.45 -23.11 -1.80
CA GLU A 35 -8.17 -21.86 -1.91
C GLU A 35 -7.20 -20.70 -1.72
N PHE A 36 -7.41 -19.63 -2.49
CA PHE A 36 -6.60 -18.44 -2.37
C PHE A 36 -7.40 -17.16 -2.59
N ALA A 37 -6.84 -16.07 -2.11
CA ALA A 37 -7.31 -14.72 -2.29
C ALA A 37 -6.13 -13.80 -2.61
N ILE A 38 -6.35 -12.85 -3.51
CA ILE A 38 -5.41 -11.79 -3.84
C ILE A 38 -6.01 -10.48 -3.35
N TYR A 39 -5.30 -9.80 -2.45
CA TYR A 39 -5.69 -8.50 -1.93
C TYR A 39 -4.78 -7.43 -2.50
N GLN A 40 -5.32 -6.26 -2.80
CA GLN A 40 -4.54 -5.08 -3.14
C GLN A 40 -4.36 -4.24 -1.89
N TRP A 41 -3.11 -3.91 -1.55
CA TRP A 41 -2.76 -3.00 -0.47
C TRP A 41 -2.25 -1.70 -1.07
N ARG A 42 -2.88 -0.58 -0.71
CA ARG A 42 -2.50 0.77 -1.11
C ARG A 42 -1.97 1.52 0.10
N PHE A 43 -0.68 1.81 0.08
CA PHE A 43 0.02 2.58 1.11
C PHE A 43 -0.14 4.06 0.80
N HIS A 44 -0.51 4.84 1.82
CA HIS A 44 -0.65 6.29 1.75
C HIS A 44 0.25 6.95 2.80
N GLY A 45 0.67 8.19 2.56
CA GLY A 45 1.46 8.99 3.48
C GLY A 45 2.69 9.57 2.80
N ILE A 46 3.85 9.53 3.48
CA ILE A 46 5.10 10.09 2.92
C ILE A 46 5.62 9.27 1.73
N ARG A 47 5.39 7.96 1.75
CA ARG A 47 5.70 7.05 0.64
C ARG A 47 4.42 6.32 0.26
N GLU A 48 3.97 6.56 -0.96
CA GLU A 48 2.85 5.82 -1.55
C GLU A 48 3.37 4.57 -2.26
N ASP A 49 2.60 3.50 -2.20
CA ASP A 49 2.93 2.21 -2.83
C ASP A 49 1.65 1.39 -3.06
N LEU A 50 1.73 0.43 -3.97
CA LEU A 50 0.67 -0.52 -4.26
C LEU A 50 1.26 -1.92 -4.39
N VAL A 51 0.80 -2.83 -3.53
CA VAL A 51 1.28 -4.21 -3.48
C VAL A 51 0.10 -5.17 -3.60
N LEU A 52 0.26 -6.21 -4.40
CA LEU A 52 -0.64 -7.36 -4.40
C LEU A 52 -0.18 -8.35 -3.33
N LYS A 53 -1.08 -8.71 -2.42
CA LYS A 53 -0.83 -9.63 -1.33
C LYS A 53 -1.61 -10.93 -1.55
N PRO A 54 -0.94 -11.97 -2.10
CA PRO A 54 -1.50 -13.31 -2.17
C PRO A 54 -1.61 -13.94 -0.78
N ILE A 55 -2.70 -14.67 -0.54
CA ILE A 55 -2.94 -15.50 0.65
C ILE A 55 -3.64 -16.77 0.20
N ALA A 56 -3.14 -17.93 0.59
CA ALA A 56 -3.74 -19.24 0.32
C ALA A 56 -4.06 -19.98 1.61
N SER A 57 -4.91 -21.00 1.53
CA SER A 57 -5.25 -21.88 2.66
C SER A 57 -4.03 -22.65 3.18
N ASN A 58 -2.95 -22.72 2.40
CA ASN A 58 -1.66 -23.28 2.78
C ASN A 58 -0.53 -22.23 2.67
N ALA A 59 0.36 -22.20 3.66
CA ALA A 59 1.47 -21.24 3.73
C ALA A 59 2.50 -21.42 2.59
N MET A 60 2.87 -22.66 2.24
CA MET A 60 3.77 -22.90 1.11
C MET A 60 3.16 -22.41 -0.20
N VAL A 61 1.86 -22.62 -0.38
CA VAL A 61 1.15 -22.13 -1.56
C VAL A 61 1.14 -20.61 -1.56
N THR A 62 0.93 -19.96 -0.42
CA THR A 62 1.01 -18.49 -0.29
C THR A 62 2.35 -17.94 -0.78
N ASP A 63 3.45 -18.57 -0.39
CA ASP A 63 4.81 -18.13 -0.74
C ASP A 63 5.13 -18.33 -2.23
N HIS A 64 4.54 -19.34 -2.86
CA HIS A 64 4.73 -19.64 -4.28
C HIS A 64 3.62 -19.09 -5.20
N LEU A 65 2.53 -18.55 -4.64
CA LEU A 65 1.30 -18.25 -5.37
C LEU A 65 1.53 -17.31 -6.57
N GLY A 66 2.37 -16.29 -6.40
CA GLY A 66 2.68 -15.36 -7.50
C GLY A 66 3.24 -16.07 -8.73
N ARG A 67 4.19 -17.00 -8.53
CA ARG A 67 4.78 -17.78 -9.62
C ARG A 67 3.82 -18.83 -10.18
N LEU A 68 3.02 -19.45 -9.31
CA LEU A 68 2.04 -20.44 -9.73
C LEU A 68 0.96 -19.81 -10.62
N LEU A 69 0.55 -18.57 -10.34
CA LEU A 69 -0.40 -17.83 -11.18
C LEU A 69 0.14 -17.51 -12.59
N GLU A 70 1.46 -17.39 -12.75
CA GLU A 70 2.09 -17.14 -14.06
C GLU A 70 2.04 -18.37 -14.97
N SER A 71 2.08 -19.58 -14.40
CA SER A 71 2.06 -20.85 -15.14
C SER A 71 0.73 -21.59 -15.05
N ALA A 72 -0.23 -21.07 -14.29
CA ALA A 72 -1.55 -21.66 -14.16
C ALA A 72 -2.37 -21.51 -15.43
N ALA A 73 -3.16 -22.54 -15.73
CA ALA A 73 -4.18 -22.53 -16.77
C ALA A 73 -5.58 -22.52 -16.15
N ASP A 74 -6.57 -22.04 -16.90
CA ASP A 74 -7.97 -22.19 -16.52
C ASP A 74 -8.33 -23.67 -16.44
N CYS A 75 -8.88 -24.11 -15.31
CA CYS A 75 -9.35 -25.48 -15.14
C CYS A 75 -10.81 -25.59 -15.63
N PRO A 76 -11.08 -26.22 -16.80
CA PRO A 76 -12.42 -26.33 -17.34
C PRO A 76 -13.25 -27.30 -16.50
N GLY A 77 -14.11 -26.77 -15.65
CA GLY A 77 -15.00 -27.55 -14.80
C GLY A 77 -15.90 -26.65 -13.97
N PRO A 78 -17.00 -27.18 -13.41
CA PRO A 78 -17.76 -26.43 -12.43
C PRO A 78 -16.84 -26.08 -11.26
N MET A 79 -16.82 -24.80 -10.88
CA MET A 79 -16.25 -24.40 -9.59
C MET A 79 -16.80 -25.36 -8.54
N PRO A 80 -15.95 -25.99 -7.73
CA PRO A 80 -16.44 -26.91 -6.70
C PRO A 80 -17.50 -26.19 -5.89
N ASP A 81 -18.66 -26.84 -5.70
CA ASP A 81 -19.85 -26.26 -5.09
C ASP A 81 -19.44 -25.37 -3.92
N VAL A 82 -19.74 -24.08 -4.08
CA VAL A 82 -19.06 -22.97 -3.41
C VAL A 82 -18.86 -23.35 -1.97
N LEU A 83 -17.60 -23.65 -1.61
CA LEU A 83 -17.18 -23.79 -0.23
C LEU A 83 -17.84 -22.62 0.51
N GLY A 84 -18.71 -22.94 1.47
CA GLY A 84 -19.59 -21.96 2.08
C GLY A 84 -18.82 -20.71 2.53
N ALA A 85 -19.53 -19.60 2.75
CA ALA A 85 -18.93 -18.31 3.13
C ALA A 85 -17.74 -18.40 4.11
N SER A 86 -17.76 -19.39 5.02
CA SER A 86 -16.69 -19.70 5.97
C SER A 86 -15.28 -19.84 5.39
N VAL A 87 -15.08 -20.42 4.20
CA VAL A 87 -13.69 -20.61 3.69
C VAL A 87 -13.08 -19.29 3.23
N TRP A 88 -13.89 -18.40 2.68
CA TRP A 88 -13.44 -17.05 2.35
C TRP A 88 -13.23 -16.22 3.62
N ASP A 89 -14.08 -16.43 4.64
CA ASP A 89 -13.94 -15.75 5.93
C ASP A 89 -12.60 -16.10 6.63
N ASP A 90 -12.12 -17.35 6.51
CA ASP A 90 -10.82 -17.76 7.04
C ASP A 90 -9.65 -17.06 6.33
N LEU A 91 -9.72 -16.91 5.00
CA LEU A 91 -8.72 -16.18 4.22
C LEU A 91 -8.77 -14.68 4.50
N ASP A 92 -9.97 -14.11 4.64
CA ASP A 92 -10.19 -12.70 5.02
C ASP A 92 -9.67 -12.44 6.45
N ALA A 93 -9.80 -13.39 7.38
CA ALA A 93 -9.26 -13.29 8.74
C ALA A 93 -7.72 -13.32 8.77
N GLN A 94 -7.11 -14.23 8.01
CA GLN A 94 -5.65 -14.28 7.83
C GLN A 94 -5.13 -12.99 7.20
N HIS A 95 -5.81 -12.48 6.17
CA HIS A 95 -5.52 -11.20 5.56
C HIS A 95 -5.58 -10.06 6.57
N TYR A 96 -6.65 -9.99 7.35
CA TYR A 96 -6.87 -8.92 8.31
C TYR A 96 -5.71 -8.84 9.33
N SER A 97 -5.24 -9.97 9.84
CA SER A 97 -4.08 -10.00 10.76
C SER A 97 -2.83 -9.42 10.10
N LEU A 98 -2.49 -9.88 8.89
CA LEU A 98 -1.32 -9.41 8.15
C LEU A 98 -1.41 -7.93 7.82
N TRP A 99 -2.59 -7.47 7.39
CA TRP A 99 -2.86 -6.08 7.07
C TRP A 99 -2.75 -5.19 8.30
N ASN A 100 -3.31 -5.59 9.44
CA ASN A 100 -3.29 -4.81 10.66
C ASN A 100 -1.85 -4.61 11.19
N ASP A 101 -1.04 -5.66 11.12
CA ASP A 101 0.37 -5.57 11.50
C ASP A 101 1.16 -4.67 10.54
N ALA A 102 0.94 -4.82 9.24
CA ALA A 102 1.58 -3.99 8.23
C ALA A 102 1.18 -2.52 8.37
N ARG A 103 -0.10 -2.25 8.64
CA ARG A 103 -0.66 -0.92 8.87
C ARG A 103 -0.01 -0.24 10.07
N SER A 104 0.12 -0.97 11.18
CA SER A 104 0.79 -0.46 12.38
C SER A 104 2.26 -0.14 12.12
N ARG A 105 2.99 -1.04 11.46
CA ARG A 105 4.40 -0.82 11.06
C ARG A 105 4.57 0.35 10.10
N HIS A 106 3.66 0.52 9.13
CA HIS A 106 3.70 1.62 8.17
C HIS A 106 3.49 2.97 8.85
N ARG A 107 2.53 3.07 9.76
CA ARG A 107 2.30 4.28 10.56
C ARG A 107 3.51 4.67 11.40
N GLN A 108 4.08 3.71 12.12
CA GLN A 108 5.28 3.94 12.92
C GLN A 108 6.45 4.43 12.05
N LYS A 109 6.78 3.73 10.96
CA LYS A 109 7.87 4.13 10.07
C LYS A 109 7.65 5.50 9.43
N THR A 110 6.39 5.82 9.09
CA THR A 110 6.03 7.11 8.52
C THR A 110 6.20 8.23 9.55
N GLN A 111 5.88 7.97 10.82
CA GLN A 111 6.14 8.88 11.92
C GLN A 111 7.63 9.18 12.11
N GLU A 112 8.44 8.13 12.24
CA GLU A 112 9.90 8.24 12.41
C GLU A 112 10.54 9.03 11.24
N LEU A 113 10.12 8.73 10.00
CA LEU A 113 10.60 9.42 8.81
C LEU A 113 10.20 10.90 8.80
N ALA A 114 8.98 11.23 9.25
CA ALA A 114 8.51 12.61 9.33
C ALA A 114 9.29 13.42 10.37
N GLU A 115 9.54 12.84 11.54
CA GLU A 115 10.32 13.45 12.61
C GLU A 115 11.74 13.78 12.13
N TYR A 116 12.42 12.81 11.52
CA TYR A 116 13.74 13.01 10.94
C TYR A 116 13.76 14.12 9.87
N ARG A 117 12.77 14.13 8.95
CA ARG A 117 12.67 15.16 7.91
C ARG A 117 12.38 16.54 8.49
N ARG A 118 11.51 16.62 9.51
CA ARG A 118 11.17 17.87 10.20
C ARG A 118 12.40 18.47 10.87
N GLU A 119 13.20 17.66 11.56
CA GLU A 119 14.43 18.12 12.21
C GLU A 119 15.46 18.62 11.18
N SER A 120 15.64 17.88 10.09
CA SER A 120 16.52 18.27 8.98
C SER A 120 16.10 19.60 8.35
N LEU A 121 14.80 19.75 8.05
CA LEU A 121 14.23 20.99 7.51
C LEU A 121 14.41 22.17 8.47
N SER A 122 14.13 21.96 9.76
CA SER A 122 14.27 23.00 10.80
C SER A 122 15.72 23.48 10.91
N THR A 123 16.67 22.54 10.89
CA THR A 123 18.10 22.87 10.97
C THR A 123 18.56 23.65 9.74
N SER A 124 18.23 23.19 8.54
CA SER A 124 18.56 23.89 7.29
C SER A 124 17.92 25.27 7.21
N HIS A 125 16.64 25.38 7.58
CA HIS A 125 15.90 26.63 7.59
C HIS A 125 16.51 27.65 8.54
N ARG A 126 16.80 27.26 9.79
CA ARG A 126 17.41 28.12 10.80
C ARG A 126 18.77 28.66 10.33
N ALA A 127 19.61 27.81 9.74
CA ALA A 127 20.90 28.23 9.18
C ALA A 127 20.72 29.25 8.04
N ARG A 128 19.74 29.02 7.15
CA ARG A 128 19.42 29.92 6.04
C ARG A 128 18.90 31.28 6.53
N ILE A 129 18.06 31.30 7.56
CA ILE A 129 17.51 32.54 8.13
C ILE A 129 18.60 33.34 8.82
N ALA A 130 19.41 32.72 9.67
CA ALA A 130 20.52 33.38 10.36
C ALA A 130 21.46 34.08 9.35
N LEU A 131 21.80 33.41 8.25
CA LEU A 131 22.61 34.00 7.18
C LEU A 131 21.93 35.21 6.51
N LEU A 132 20.64 35.12 6.21
CA LEU A 132 19.89 36.21 5.57
C LEU A 132 19.70 37.41 6.51
N GLU A 133 19.50 37.15 7.79
CA GLU A 133 19.40 38.18 8.84
C GLU A 133 20.74 38.89 9.06
N GLU A 134 21.85 38.13 9.11
CA GLU A 134 23.19 38.70 9.16
C GLU A 134 23.43 39.62 7.95
N GLN A 135 23.15 39.13 6.73
CA GLN A 135 23.27 39.92 5.51
C GLN A 135 22.34 41.15 5.48
N LEU A 136 21.16 41.06 6.09
CA LEU A 136 20.24 42.19 6.22
C LEU A 136 20.79 43.24 7.18
N SER A 137 21.37 42.83 8.31
CA SER A 137 21.93 43.74 9.31
C SER A 137 23.15 44.52 8.79
N GLN A 138 23.93 43.91 7.90
CA GLN A 138 25.08 44.54 7.25
C GLN A 138 24.69 45.40 6.03
N ALA A 139 23.47 45.28 5.51
CA ALA A 139 23.05 46.00 4.32
C ALA A 139 22.72 47.46 4.63
N THR A 140 23.45 48.40 4.01
CA THR A 140 23.24 49.85 4.17
C THR A 140 22.29 50.43 3.12
N ASN A 141 22.12 49.75 1.98
CA ASN A 141 21.25 50.21 0.89
C ASN A 141 19.81 49.69 1.08
N GLU A 142 18.83 50.59 1.08
CA GLU A 142 17.41 50.26 1.28
C GLU A 142 16.88 49.22 0.27
N LYS A 143 17.32 49.28 -0.99
CA LYS A 143 16.92 48.30 -2.01
C LYS A 143 17.43 46.91 -1.67
N ILE A 144 18.66 46.81 -1.14
CA ILE A 144 19.25 45.55 -0.68
C ILE A 144 18.52 45.04 0.56
N GLN A 145 18.21 45.91 1.52
CA GLN A 145 17.42 45.54 2.71
C GLN A 145 16.04 45.00 2.33
N LYS A 146 15.32 45.68 1.43
CA LYS A 146 14.01 45.24 0.93
C LYS A 146 14.09 43.86 0.26
N MET A 147 15.13 43.65 -0.55
CA MET A 147 15.38 42.35 -1.18
C MET A 147 15.62 41.24 -0.14
N ARG A 148 16.47 41.47 0.87
CA ARG A 148 16.76 40.47 1.92
C ARG A 148 15.53 40.13 2.76
N ARG A 149 14.73 41.13 3.16
CA ARG A 149 13.43 40.89 3.83
C ARG A 149 12.50 40.03 2.98
N SER A 150 12.46 40.27 1.67
CA SER A 150 11.65 39.46 0.75
C SER A 150 12.17 38.00 0.66
N GLN A 151 13.49 37.80 0.70
CA GLN A 151 14.10 36.46 0.73
C GLN A 151 13.82 35.71 2.04
N ILE A 152 13.84 36.41 3.18
CA ILE A 152 13.46 35.86 4.48
C ILE A 152 12.00 35.38 4.43
N ALA A 153 11.07 36.26 4.04
CA ALA A 153 9.66 35.92 3.93
C ALA A 153 9.41 34.72 2.99
N ALA A 154 10.11 34.66 1.85
CA ALA A 154 10.04 33.53 0.94
C ALA A 154 10.57 32.22 1.56
N ALA A 155 11.65 32.28 2.34
CA ALA A 155 12.22 31.13 3.02
C ALA A 155 11.31 30.61 4.15
N GLU A 156 10.68 31.51 4.91
CA GLU A 156 9.67 31.18 5.93
C GLU A 156 8.44 30.51 5.30
N ALA A 157 7.93 31.07 4.20
CA ALA A 157 6.79 30.50 3.49
C ALA A 157 7.10 29.10 2.91
N ASP A 158 8.29 28.91 2.34
CA ASP A 158 8.73 27.59 1.85
C ASP A 158 8.83 26.57 3.00
N TYR A 159 9.40 26.97 4.14
CA TYR A 159 9.48 26.10 5.31
C TYR A 159 8.09 25.73 5.83
N ALA A 160 7.21 26.70 6.05
CA ALA A 160 5.85 26.47 6.53
C ALA A 160 5.08 25.51 5.61
N ARG A 161 5.20 25.70 4.28
CA ARG A 161 4.59 24.79 3.30
C ARG A 161 5.12 23.37 3.43
N ARG A 162 6.44 23.18 3.53
CA ARG A 162 7.05 21.84 3.65
C ARG A 162 6.66 21.14 4.97
N ILE A 163 6.54 21.88 6.06
CA ILE A 163 6.05 21.34 7.33
C ILE A 163 4.60 20.88 7.18
N GLN A 164 3.75 21.71 6.58
CA GLN A 164 2.36 21.37 6.34
C GLN A 164 2.22 20.14 5.42
N GLU A 165 3.04 20.02 4.38
CA GLU A 165 3.08 18.84 3.49
C GLU A 165 3.43 17.56 4.28
N LEU A 166 4.37 17.63 5.23
CA LEU A 166 4.71 16.51 6.10
C LEU A 166 3.56 16.15 7.06
N ASP A 167 2.89 17.15 7.63
CA ASP A 167 1.77 16.94 8.55
C ASP A 167 0.59 16.27 7.82
N ILE A 168 0.23 16.74 6.62
CA ILE A 168 -0.81 16.12 5.80
C ILE A 168 -0.43 14.67 5.43
N ALA A 169 0.84 14.42 5.10
CA ALA A 169 1.32 13.07 4.79
C ALA A 169 1.28 12.14 6.01
N LEU A 170 1.52 12.65 7.21
CA LEU A 170 1.37 11.90 8.47
C LEU A 170 -0.09 11.54 8.75
N GLU A 171 -1.00 12.50 8.62
CA GLU A 171 -2.43 12.28 8.83
C GLU A 171 -3.01 11.23 7.89
N ARG A 172 -2.50 11.20 6.65
CA ARG A 172 -2.90 10.22 5.63
C ARG A 172 -2.16 8.89 5.72
N ALA A 173 -1.26 8.70 6.69
CA ALA A 173 -0.47 7.49 6.81
C ALA A 173 -1.34 6.27 7.13
N ASP A 174 -1.66 5.50 6.10
CA ASP A 174 -2.52 4.33 6.22
C ASP A 174 -2.30 3.31 5.09
N ILE A 175 -2.81 2.10 5.29
CA ILE A 175 -2.91 1.07 4.25
C ILE A 175 -4.38 0.78 4.01
N VAL A 176 -4.87 1.04 2.81
CA VAL A 176 -6.21 0.62 2.38
C VAL A 176 -6.09 -0.73 1.68
N ALA A 177 -6.90 -1.71 2.08
CA ALA A 177 -6.92 -3.02 1.48
C ALA A 177 -8.27 -3.32 0.82
N GLY A 178 -8.25 -4.05 -0.30
CA GLY A 178 -9.44 -4.56 -0.95
C GLY A 178 -9.17 -5.88 -1.67
N PRO A 179 -10.16 -6.80 -1.73
CA PRO A 179 -10.02 -8.03 -2.49
C PRO A 179 -10.01 -7.74 -4.00
N VAL A 180 -9.14 -8.43 -4.72
CA VAL A 180 -9.01 -8.36 -6.18
C VAL A 180 -9.61 -9.62 -6.82
N ALA A 181 -9.21 -10.77 -6.32
CA ALA A 181 -9.67 -12.06 -6.81
C ALA A 181 -9.66 -13.11 -5.70
N TYR A 182 -10.53 -14.09 -5.85
CA TYR A 182 -10.55 -15.32 -5.08
C TYR A 182 -10.43 -16.48 -6.05
N GLY A 183 -9.98 -17.63 -5.59
CA GLY A 183 -9.93 -18.77 -6.48
C GLY A 183 -9.57 -20.07 -5.79
N VAL A 184 -9.62 -21.12 -6.58
CA VAL A 184 -9.16 -22.45 -6.21
C VAL A 184 -8.04 -22.83 -7.16
N MET A 185 -6.94 -23.31 -6.61
CA MET A 185 -5.80 -23.82 -7.35
C MET A 185 -5.67 -25.32 -7.17
N HIS A 186 -5.75 -26.02 -8.29
CA HIS A 186 -5.55 -27.46 -8.41
C HIS A 186 -4.11 -27.72 -8.80
N VAL A 187 -3.36 -28.36 -7.91
CA VAL A 187 -1.95 -28.68 -8.13
C VAL A 187 -1.84 -30.16 -8.48
N SER A 188 -1.30 -30.43 -9.66
CA SER A 188 -0.92 -31.77 -10.12
C SER A 188 0.60 -31.91 -10.17
N GLY A 189 1.13 -33.10 -9.91
CA GLY A 189 2.54 -33.38 -10.08
C GLY A 189 2.92 -33.42 -11.55
N GLY A 190 4.11 -32.92 -11.89
CA GLY A 190 4.63 -33.11 -13.24
C GLY A 190 4.81 -34.60 -13.48
N SER A 191 4.16 -35.15 -14.51
CA SER A 191 4.54 -36.47 -15.00
C SER A 191 6.03 -36.39 -15.35
N ALA A 192 6.86 -37.09 -14.57
CA ALA A 192 8.20 -37.41 -15.02
C ALA A 192 8.00 -38.23 -16.29
N ASN A 193 8.12 -37.58 -17.45
CA ASN A 193 8.32 -38.30 -18.70
C ASN A 193 9.62 -39.10 -18.48
N ALA A 194 9.43 -40.38 -18.24
CA ALA A 194 10.45 -41.37 -18.46
C ALA A 194 10.66 -41.41 -19.98
N ASP A 195 11.70 -40.74 -20.45
CA ASP A 195 12.40 -41.03 -21.70
C ASP A 195 13.91 -41.03 -21.42
#